data_AF-A0A4V1Q1T0-F1
#
_entry.id   AF-A0A4V1Q1T0-F1
#
_cell.length_a   1.000
_cell.length_b   1.000
_cell.length_c   1.000
_cell.angle_alpha   90.00
_cell.angle_beta   90.00
_cell.angle_gamma   90.00
#
_symmetry.space_group_name_H-M   'P 1'
#
loop_
_entity.id
_entity.type
_entity.pdbx_description
1 polymer ?
#
loop_
_entity_poly.entity_id
_entity_poly.type
_entity_poly.pdbx_seq_one_letter_code
_entity_poly.pdbx_strand_id
1 'polypeptide(L)'
;HLPNCRVNPVEHLLGFNLANPMIQEEVAQDTITEETGGTSVDHSTSATEPGTSGWEKDLERLRAKLSTQMLKDWEDSQKLSDDFNKTRLAFTRQTLDLQADKVKLLEELNTAKSAPLLHQIKLLEELNTARAALTEMTAEVESLKLLKSERAVGLADGPLKELRDELAKHGLSDAIMPQEPQAQVEARERLQELQQRWQTLKWTSEETYDIEGGCGAYELAGGMFIKIDGEGNIFVLQLPTYRDPVYKEITNRNLGIKPCGFTSDPSQDLIVFTEISSERGEIWVYSLHGLNPHPEAAKPNLQVPFSYDSSEVPELKRVTTQIAGNVVAIFVCTTMSSRLVVWNWKTGKVVGVRFR
;
A
#
# COMPACT_ATOMS: atom_id res chain seq x y z
N HIS A 1 9.83 22.72 28.37
CA HIS A 1 10.74 22.33 27.28
C HIS A 1 10.43 20.89 26.90
N LEU A 2 9.76 20.67 25.78
CA LEU A 2 9.46 19.35 25.22
C LEU A 2 10.57 18.96 24.23
N PRO A 3 10.84 17.65 24.02
CA PRO A 3 11.94 17.22 23.18
C PRO A 3 11.59 17.41 21.69
N ASN A 4 12.55 17.96 20.94
CA ASN A 4 12.49 18.03 19.48
C ASN A 4 12.43 16.62 18.88
N CYS A 5 11.37 16.31 18.15
CA CYS A 5 11.31 15.15 17.27
C CYS A 5 12.30 15.35 16.11
N ARG A 6 13.53 14.85 16.25
CA ARG A 6 14.42 14.63 15.10
C ARG A 6 14.21 13.20 14.60
N VAL A 7 13.76 13.06 13.36
CA VAL A 7 13.59 11.76 12.70
C VAL A 7 14.77 11.51 11.75
N ASN A 8 15.35 10.32 11.81
CA ASN A 8 16.41 9.86 10.92
C ASN A 8 15.79 9.33 9.60
N PRO A 9 16.26 9.74 8.41
CA PRO A 9 15.55 9.49 7.15
C PRO A 9 15.75 8.10 6.52
N VAL A 10 16.33 7.11 7.21
CA VAL A 10 16.76 5.84 6.58
C VAL A 10 15.77 4.67 6.77
N GLU A 11 14.70 4.80 7.57
CA GLU A 11 13.83 3.66 7.91
C GLU A 11 12.48 3.56 7.16
N HIS A 12 12.17 4.43 6.20
CA HIS A 12 10.87 4.41 5.51
C HIS A 12 10.99 3.99 4.04
N LEU A 13 11.03 2.68 3.75
CA LEU A 13 10.91 2.17 2.37
C LEU A 13 10.03 0.91 2.18
N LEU A 14 9.29 0.47 3.20
CA LEU A 14 8.20 -0.49 3.03
C LEU A 14 7.02 -0.04 3.88
N GLY A 15 5.83 0.06 3.29
CA GLY A 15 4.60 0.58 3.90
C GLY A 15 4.07 -0.27 5.06
N PHE A 16 4.78 -0.26 6.19
CA PHE A 16 4.32 -0.71 7.49
C PHE A 16 4.64 0.38 8.51
N ASN A 17 3.72 1.34 8.67
CA ASN A 17 3.78 2.29 9.77
C ASN A 17 3.31 1.59 11.06
N LEU A 18 4.28 1.17 11.89
CA LEU A 18 4.05 0.89 13.31
C LEU A 18 4.39 2.16 14.10
N ALA A 19 3.45 3.10 14.16
CA ALA A 19 3.50 4.14 15.18
C ALA A 19 3.19 3.51 16.54
N ASN A 20 4.08 3.75 17.51
CA ASN A 20 4.05 3.20 18.86
C ASN A 20 3.07 4.02 19.72
N PRO A 21 1.99 3.47 20.31
CA PRO A 21 1.15 4.24 21.22
C PRO A 21 1.79 4.30 22.60
N MET A 22 2.26 5.48 22.98
CA MET A 22 2.66 5.80 24.34
C MET A 22 1.38 6.09 25.14
N ILE A 23 0.97 5.14 26.00
CA ILE A 23 -0.18 5.30 26.91
C ILE A 23 0.28 6.05 28.16
N GLN A 24 -0.42 7.12 28.52
CA GLN A 24 -0.41 7.67 29.88
C GLN A 24 -1.70 7.30 30.60
N GLU A 25 -1.54 6.82 31.82
CA GLU A 25 -2.53 6.42 32.80
C GLU A 25 -2.56 7.48 33.91
N GLU A 26 -3.74 8.00 34.28
CA GLU A 26 -3.99 8.42 35.66
C GLU A 26 -5.49 8.42 36.00
N VAL A 27 -5.71 8.04 37.26
CA VAL A 27 -6.91 7.58 37.97
C VAL A 27 -7.75 8.75 38.52
N ALA A 28 -9.08 8.60 38.51
CA ALA A 28 -9.96 8.72 39.68
C ALA A 28 -11.43 8.73 39.25
N GLN A 29 -12.27 7.87 39.85
CA GLN A 29 -13.52 8.33 40.48
C GLN A 29 -14.20 7.27 41.35
N ASP A 30 -14.79 7.80 42.41
CA ASP A 30 -15.53 7.18 43.49
C ASP A 30 -16.90 6.61 43.07
N THR A 31 -17.25 5.51 43.76
CA THR A 31 -18.55 5.13 44.34
C THR A 31 -19.80 5.94 43.97
N ILE A 32 -20.86 5.27 43.50
CA ILE A 32 -22.27 5.40 43.96
C ILE A 32 -23.08 4.16 43.52
N THR A 33 -23.81 3.61 44.48
CA THR A 33 -24.90 2.62 44.42
C THR A 33 -26.21 3.21 43.91
N GLU A 34 -27.02 2.45 43.15
CA GLU A 34 -28.42 2.12 43.50
C GLU A 34 -29.17 1.29 42.43
N GLU A 35 -30.19 0.60 42.93
CA GLU A 35 -31.05 -0.42 42.34
C GLU A 35 -32.08 0.12 41.34
N THR A 36 -32.58 -0.75 40.45
CA THR A 36 -34.01 -1.01 40.06
C THR A 36 -33.99 -1.75 38.71
N GLY A 37 -34.59 -2.93 38.53
CA GLY A 37 -36.01 -3.21 38.65
C GLY A 37 -36.67 -3.08 37.26
N GLY A 38 -36.73 -4.16 36.47
CA GLY A 38 -37.27 -4.12 35.10
C GLY A 38 -37.83 -5.46 34.61
N THR A 39 -39.13 -5.46 34.36
CA THR A 39 -40.03 -6.56 34.00
C THR A 39 -39.83 -7.11 32.58
N SER A 40 -39.93 -8.43 32.46
CA SER A 40 -39.99 -9.22 31.22
C SER A 40 -41.30 -8.98 30.44
N VAL A 41 -41.20 -8.76 29.13
CA VAL A 41 -42.31 -8.79 28.17
C VAL A 41 -41.94 -9.69 27.01
N ASP A 42 -42.65 -10.81 26.90
CA ASP A 42 -42.58 -11.76 25.79
C ASP A 42 -43.23 -11.17 24.53
N HIS A 43 -42.50 -11.13 23.42
CA HIS A 43 -43.07 -10.93 22.09
C HIS A 43 -42.92 -12.20 21.25
N SER A 44 -44.06 -12.87 21.07
CA SER A 44 -44.22 -14.06 20.25
C SER A 44 -44.02 -13.77 18.76
N THR A 45 -43.33 -14.72 18.17
CA THR A 45 -42.91 -14.93 16.79
C THR A 45 -44.07 -14.91 15.80
N SER A 46 -43.92 -14.18 14.67
CA SER A 46 -44.61 -14.51 13.43
C SER A 46 -43.61 -14.50 12.27
N ALA A 47 -43.25 -15.71 11.82
CA ALA A 47 -42.38 -15.92 10.68
C ALA A 47 -43.21 -15.80 9.39
N THR A 48 -42.96 -14.75 8.62
CA THR A 48 -43.43 -14.63 7.24
C THR A 48 -42.19 -14.63 6.35
N GLU A 49 -42.00 -15.70 5.57
CA GLU A 49 -40.86 -15.83 4.66
C GLU A 49 -40.97 -14.79 3.52
N PRO A 50 -39.98 -13.92 3.32
CA PRO A 50 -39.96 -13.01 2.19
C PRO A 50 -39.49 -13.78 0.95
N GLY A 51 -40.41 -14.01 0.01
CA GLY A 51 -40.10 -14.55 -1.31
C GLY A 51 -39.11 -13.64 -2.03
N THR A 52 -37.88 -14.12 -2.20
CA THR A 52 -36.83 -13.45 -2.96
C THR A 52 -37.28 -13.25 -4.41
N SER A 53 -37.23 -12.01 -4.86
CA SER A 53 -37.73 -11.59 -6.16
C SER A 53 -36.82 -12.10 -7.29
N GLY A 54 -37.39 -12.39 -8.46
CA GLY A 54 -36.66 -13.07 -9.56
C GLY A 54 -35.38 -12.38 -10.02
N TRP A 55 -35.32 -11.05 -9.94
CA TRP A 55 -34.14 -10.28 -10.35
C TRP A 55 -32.96 -10.39 -9.37
N GLU A 56 -33.21 -10.66 -8.07
CA GLU A 56 -32.15 -10.88 -7.08
C GLU A 56 -31.39 -12.17 -7.37
N LYS A 57 -32.08 -13.21 -7.86
CA LYS A 57 -31.46 -14.46 -8.30
C LYS A 57 -30.62 -14.27 -9.55
N ASP A 58 -31.07 -13.45 -10.50
CA ASP A 58 -30.31 -13.15 -11.71
C ASP A 58 -29.07 -12.30 -11.40
N LEU A 59 -29.16 -11.36 -10.46
CA LEU A 59 -28.03 -10.56 -10.00
C LEU A 59 -26.98 -11.41 -9.27
N GLU A 60 -27.40 -12.32 -8.40
CA GLU A 60 -26.49 -13.26 -7.72
C GLU A 60 -25.84 -14.24 -8.70
N ARG A 61 -26.57 -14.71 -9.72
CA ARG A 61 -25.99 -15.53 -10.80
C ARG A 61 -24.92 -14.78 -11.59
N LEU A 62 -25.12 -13.48 -11.82
CA LEU A 62 -24.19 -12.64 -12.56
C LEU A 62 -22.95 -12.32 -11.72
N ARG A 63 -23.11 -12.03 -10.41
CA ARG A 63 -22.00 -11.90 -9.46
C ARG A 63 -21.18 -13.19 -9.36
N ALA A 64 -21.83 -14.33 -9.24
CA ALA A 64 -21.15 -15.62 -9.19
C ALA A 64 -20.32 -15.88 -10.46
N LYS A 65 -20.86 -15.59 -11.65
CA LYS A 65 -20.14 -15.74 -12.91
C LYS A 65 -18.93 -14.81 -13.01
N LEU A 66 -19.09 -13.53 -12.67
CA LEU A 66 -17.98 -12.56 -12.69
C LEU A 66 -16.90 -12.93 -11.66
N SER A 67 -17.28 -13.30 -10.44
CA SER A 67 -16.33 -13.74 -9.41
C SER A 67 -15.56 -14.98 -9.84
N THR A 68 -16.21 -15.95 -10.49
CA THR A 68 -15.54 -17.19 -10.93
C THR A 68 -14.57 -16.92 -12.08
N GLN A 69 -14.95 -16.07 -13.05
CA GLN A 69 -14.10 -15.72 -14.17
C GLN A 69 -12.89 -14.89 -13.72
N MET A 70 -13.10 -13.86 -12.89
CA MET A 70 -12.01 -13.03 -12.37
C MET A 70 -11.05 -13.84 -11.48
N LEU A 71 -11.57 -14.76 -10.66
CA LEU A 71 -10.74 -15.64 -9.84
C LEU A 71 -9.87 -16.54 -10.73
N LYS A 72 -10.45 -17.12 -11.78
CA LYS A 72 -9.70 -17.97 -12.72
C LYS A 72 -8.62 -17.19 -13.47
N ASP A 73 -8.95 -16.02 -13.99
CA ASP A 73 -7.98 -15.17 -14.71
C ASP A 73 -6.85 -14.72 -13.78
N TRP A 74 -7.15 -14.47 -12.50
CA TRP A 74 -6.16 -14.18 -11.48
C TRP A 74 -5.28 -15.40 -11.16
N GLU A 75 -5.85 -16.59 -10.98
CA GLU A 75 -5.11 -17.84 -10.76
C GLU A 75 -4.19 -18.18 -11.94
N ASP A 76 -4.67 -18.04 -13.18
CA ASP A 76 -3.89 -18.25 -14.39
C ASP A 76 -2.74 -17.23 -14.49
N SER A 77 -2.99 -15.97 -14.12
CA SER A 77 -1.95 -14.92 -14.05
C SER A 77 -0.91 -15.21 -12.96
N GLN A 78 -1.32 -15.70 -11.79
CA GLN A 78 -0.40 -16.08 -10.72
C GLN A 78 0.48 -17.26 -11.15
N LYS A 79 -0.13 -18.29 -11.74
CA LYS A 79 0.59 -19.46 -12.25
C LYS A 79 1.64 -19.08 -13.29
N LEU A 80 1.28 -18.20 -14.23
CA LEU A 80 2.23 -17.71 -15.24
C LEU A 80 3.38 -16.91 -14.61
N SER A 81 3.09 -16.09 -13.60
CA SER A 81 4.09 -15.35 -12.84
C SER A 81 5.05 -16.29 -12.09
N ASP A 82 4.51 -17.33 -11.45
CA ASP A 82 5.29 -18.34 -10.74
C ASP A 82 6.19 -19.15 -11.69
N ASP A 83 5.65 -19.60 -12.83
CA ASP A 83 6.42 -20.31 -13.86
C ASP A 83 7.55 -19.41 -14.42
N PHE A 84 7.27 -18.13 -14.66
CA PHE A 84 8.30 -17.17 -15.09
C PHE A 84 9.37 -16.96 -14.02
N ASN A 85 8.98 -16.79 -12.75
CA ASN A 85 9.92 -16.62 -11.65
C ASN A 85 10.80 -17.86 -11.45
N LYS A 86 10.22 -19.05 -11.61
CA LYS A 86 10.93 -20.33 -11.54
C LYS A 86 11.97 -20.45 -12.65
N THR A 87 11.61 -20.13 -13.89
CA THR A 87 12.56 -20.13 -15.02
C THR A 87 13.68 -19.12 -14.81
N ARG A 88 13.34 -17.90 -14.36
CA ARG A 88 14.33 -16.86 -14.05
C ARG A 88 15.30 -17.33 -12.95
N LEU A 89 14.80 -17.97 -11.89
CA LEU A 89 15.63 -18.48 -10.80
C LEU A 89 16.57 -19.59 -11.28
N ALA A 90 16.08 -20.53 -12.10
CA ALA A 90 16.90 -21.60 -12.67
C ALA A 90 18.03 -21.03 -13.54
N PHE A 91 17.71 -20.03 -14.35
CA PHE A 91 18.69 -19.34 -15.20
C PHE A 91 19.75 -18.58 -14.38
N THR A 92 19.34 -17.86 -13.33
CA THR A 92 20.29 -17.18 -12.41
C THR A 92 21.24 -18.17 -11.77
N ARG A 93 20.74 -19.34 -11.34
CA ARG A 93 21.57 -20.40 -10.76
C ARG A 93 22.60 -20.91 -11.76
N GLN A 94 22.19 -21.22 -12.98
CA GLN A 94 23.09 -21.65 -14.05
C GLN A 94 24.17 -20.60 -14.36
N THR A 95 23.80 -19.31 -14.33
CA THR A 95 24.76 -18.21 -14.54
C THR A 95 25.79 -18.14 -13.42
N LEU A 96 25.37 -18.33 -12.16
CA LEU A 96 26.27 -18.34 -11.01
C LEU A 96 27.23 -19.54 -11.05
N ASP A 97 26.74 -20.72 -11.42
CA ASP A 97 27.57 -21.93 -11.56
C ASP A 97 28.66 -21.71 -12.62
N LEU A 98 28.32 -21.13 -13.78
CA LEU A 98 29.29 -20.77 -14.83
C LEU A 98 30.29 -19.69 -14.38
N GLN A 99 29.86 -18.72 -13.58
CA GLN A 99 30.79 -17.73 -13.01
C GLN A 99 31.76 -18.36 -12.02
N ALA A 100 31.30 -19.31 -11.21
CA ALA A 100 32.16 -20.05 -10.28
C ALA A 100 33.21 -20.90 -11.05
N ASP A 101 32.79 -21.60 -12.11
CA ASP A 101 33.71 -22.35 -12.97
C ASP A 101 34.75 -21.44 -13.63
N LYS A 102 34.35 -20.26 -14.09
CA LYS A 102 35.27 -19.26 -14.65
C LYS A 102 36.30 -18.80 -13.61
N VAL A 103 35.89 -18.51 -12.37
CA VAL A 103 36.80 -18.10 -11.30
C VAL A 103 37.79 -19.22 -10.99
N LYS A 104 37.30 -20.46 -10.88
CA LYS A 104 38.15 -21.64 -10.66
C LYS A 104 39.18 -21.83 -11.77
N LEU A 105 38.78 -21.70 -13.04
CA LEU A 105 39.71 -21.79 -14.18
C LEU A 105 40.77 -20.68 -14.16
N LEU A 106 40.40 -19.46 -13.73
CA LEU A 106 41.36 -18.35 -13.58
C LEU A 106 42.38 -18.62 -12.47
N GLU A 107 41.95 -19.23 -11.36
CA GLU A 107 42.84 -19.64 -10.26
C GLU A 107 43.79 -20.77 -10.70
N GLU A 108 43.27 -21.80 -11.38
CA GLU A 108 44.07 -22.88 -11.96
C GLU A 108 45.08 -22.35 -12.98
N LEU A 109 44.68 -21.41 -13.84
CA LEU A 109 45.60 -20.76 -14.79
C LEU A 109 46.70 -19.98 -14.08
N ASN A 110 46.37 -19.28 -12.99
CA ASN A 110 47.34 -18.50 -12.23
C ASN A 110 48.35 -19.39 -11.49
N THR A 111 47.92 -20.53 -10.95
CA THR A 111 48.81 -21.52 -10.33
C THR A 111 49.64 -22.28 -11.37
N ALA A 112 49.09 -22.53 -12.57
CA ALA A 112 49.76 -23.17 -13.69
C ALA A 112 50.79 -22.28 -14.43
N LYS A 113 51.02 -21.03 -14.00
CA LYS A 113 52.05 -20.15 -14.58
C LYS A 113 53.46 -20.75 -14.54
N SER A 114 53.74 -21.67 -13.61
CA SER A 114 54.99 -22.42 -13.50
C SER A 114 54.93 -23.83 -14.14
N ALA A 115 53.78 -24.23 -14.69
CA ALA A 115 53.56 -25.53 -15.31
C ALA A 115 53.98 -25.57 -16.80
N PRO A 116 54.07 -26.77 -17.41
CA PRO A 116 54.41 -26.91 -18.84
C PRO A 116 53.43 -26.16 -19.76
N LEU A 117 53.96 -25.54 -20.83
CA LEU A 117 53.21 -24.72 -21.79
C LEU A 117 51.94 -25.40 -22.33
N LEU A 118 51.97 -26.72 -22.54
CA LEU A 118 50.84 -27.51 -23.03
C LEU A 118 49.62 -27.44 -22.08
N HIS A 119 49.85 -27.40 -20.77
CA HIS A 119 48.77 -27.32 -19.78
C HIS A 119 48.13 -25.92 -19.76
N GLN A 120 48.94 -24.87 -19.93
CA GLN A 120 48.45 -23.49 -20.02
C GLN A 120 47.57 -23.27 -21.27
N ILE A 121 47.93 -23.87 -22.40
CA ILE A 121 47.14 -23.79 -23.64
C ILE A 121 45.76 -24.44 -23.44
N LYS A 122 45.72 -25.64 -22.82
CA LYS A 122 44.45 -26.34 -22.57
C LYS A 122 43.51 -25.54 -21.65
N LEU A 123 44.04 -24.96 -20.57
CA LEU A 123 43.25 -24.12 -19.65
C LEU A 123 42.73 -22.86 -20.34
N LEU A 124 43.49 -22.28 -21.28
CA LEU A 124 43.05 -21.12 -22.05
C LEU A 124 41.90 -21.46 -23.01
N GLU A 125 41.93 -22.64 -23.64
CA GLU A 125 40.84 -23.14 -24.50
C GLU A 125 39.55 -23.37 -23.70
N GLU A 126 39.66 -23.98 -22.51
CA GLU A 126 38.52 -24.19 -21.60
C GLU A 126 37.92 -22.86 -21.12
N LEU A 127 38.77 -21.87 -20.77
CA LEU A 127 38.33 -20.52 -20.39
C LEU A 127 37.59 -19.81 -21.53
N ASN A 128 38.09 -19.91 -22.76
CA ASN A 128 37.45 -19.30 -23.92
C ASN A 128 36.09 -19.96 -24.22
N THR A 129 35.99 -21.27 -24.06
CA THR A 129 34.73 -22.02 -24.20
C THR A 129 33.70 -21.58 -23.16
N ALA A 130 34.11 -21.47 -21.89
CA ALA A 130 33.24 -20.98 -20.81
C ALA A 130 32.77 -19.53 -21.05
N ARG A 131 33.65 -18.67 -21.59
CA ARG A 131 33.31 -17.30 -21.95
C ARG A 131 32.27 -17.22 -23.06
N ALA A 132 32.40 -18.07 -24.09
CA ALA A 132 31.43 -18.15 -25.19
C ALA A 132 30.04 -18.58 -24.71
N ALA A 133 29.97 -19.62 -23.85
CA ALA A 133 28.72 -20.07 -23.25
C ALA A 133 28.02 -18.97 -22.43
N LEU A 134 28.79 -18.19 -21.66
CA LEU A 134 28.25 -17.06 -20.90
C LEU A 134 27.67 -15.95 -21.81
N THR A 135 28.33 -15.67 -22.94
CA THR A 135 27.83 -14.67 -23.90
C THR A 135 26.56 -15.12 -24.61
N GLU A 136 26.44 -16.40 -24.95
CA GLU A 136 25.24 -16.97 -25.58
C GLU A 136 24.04 -16.91 -24.62
N MET A 137 24.22 -17.33 -23.37
CA MET A 137 23.21 -17.21 -22.32
C MET A 137 22.76 -15.76 -22.09
N THR A 138 23.69 -14.81 -22.12
CA THR A 138 23.37 -13.39 -21.96
C THR A 138 22.49 -12.90 -23.12
N ALA A 139 22.77 -13.34 -24.36
CA ALA A 139 21.96 -13.00 -25.52
C ALA A 139 20.56 -13.64 -25.48
N GLU A 140 20.44 -14.85 -24.94
CA GLU A 140 19.15 -15.52 -24.76
C GLU A 140 18.25 -14.78 -23.76
N VAL A 141 18.83 -14.25 -22.67
CA VAL A 141 18.10 -13.40 -21.70
C VAL A 141 17.59 -12.12 -22.35
N GLU A 142 18.43 -11.44 -23.12
CA GLU A 142 18.01 -10.23 -23.83
C GLU A 142 16.92 -10.54 -24.87
N SER A 143 17.00 -11.68 -25.55
CA SER A 143 15.95 -12.14 -26.47
C SER A 143 14.63 -12.45 -25.74
N LEU A 144 14.69 -13.05 -24.55
CA LEU A 144 13.50 -13.30 -23.72
C LEU A 144 12.88 -12.01 -23.17
N LYS A 145 13.68 -11.00 -22.84
CA LYS A 145 13.20 -9.65 -22.50
C LYS A 145 12.52 -9.00 -23.71
N LEU A 146 13.09 -9.16 -24.90
CA LEU A 146 12.53 -8.62 -26.14
C LEU A 146 11.21 -9.31 -26.52
N LEU A 147 11.13 -10.64 -26.43
CA LEU A 147 9.89 -11.40 -26.66
C LEU A 147 8.78 -11.03 -25.67
N LYS A 148 9.12 -10.66 -24.43
CA LYS A 148 8.17 -10.12 -23.45
C LYS A 148 7.65 -8.74 -23.87
N SER A 149 8.49 -7.93 -24.51
CA SER A 149 8.11 -6.64 -25.12
C SER A 149 7.27 -6.85 -26.38
N GLU A 150 7.67 -7.72 -27.32
CA GLU A 150 6.96 -7.94 -28.59
C GLU A 150 5.58 -8.57 -28.41
N ARG A 151 5.39 -9.48 -27.44
CA ARG A 151 4.04 -9.99 -27.13
C ARG A 151 3.13 -8.96 -26.45
N ALA A 152 3.67 -7.84 -25.99
CA ALA A 152 2.87 -6.69 -25.54
C ALA A 152 2.44 -5.78 -26.72
N VAL A 153 3.02 -5.94 -27.91
CA VAL A 153 2.82 -5.09 -29.09
C VAL A 153 2.01 -5.82 -30.17
N GLY A 154 0.69 -5.92 -29.94
CA GLY A 154 -0.28 -6.26 -30.97
C GLY A 154 -1.35 -5.18 -31.03
N LEU A 155 -1.47 -4.53 -32.21
CA LEU A 155 -2.22 -3.30 -32.55
C LEU A 155 -1.46 -1.98 -32.29
N ALA A 156 -1.52 -1.09 -33.29
CA ALA A 156 -0.78 0.16 -33.50
C ALA A 156 -0.95 1.26 -32.42
N ASP A 157 -1.43 0.89 -31.24
CA ASP A 157 -1.49 1.71 -30.03
C ASP A 157 -0.33 1.39 -29.07
N GLY A 158 0.53 0.41 -29.39
CA GLY A 158 1.56 -0.17 -28.50
C GLY A 158 2.46 0.84 -27.78
N PRO A 159 3.22 1.69 -28.47
CA PRO A 159 4.15 2.63 -27.81
C PRO A 159 3.45 3.68 -26.95
N LEU A 160 2.27 4.15 -27.40
CA LEU A 160 1.44 5.11 -26.67
C LEU A 160 0.79 4.47 -25.45
N LYS A 161 0.33 3.24 -25.59
CA LYS A 161 -0.23 2.44 -24.51
C LYS A 161 0.85 2.10 -23.48
N GLU A 162 2.06 1.72 -23.90
CA GLU A 162 3.19 1.50 -23.00
C GLU A 162 3.54 2.77 -22.23
N LEU A 163 3.67 3.91 -22.91
CA LEU A 163 3.93 5.19 -22.25
C LEU A 163 2.79 5.57 -21.30
N ARG A 164 1.53 5.36 -21.70
CA ARG A 164 0.36 5.59 -20.84
C ARG A 164 0.37 4.67 -19.62
N ASP A 165 0.66 3.39 -19.80
CA ASP A 165 0.72 2.40 -18.73
C ASP A 165 1.89 2.71 -17.78
N GLU A 166 3.03 3.18 -18.29
CA GLU A 166 4.15 3.66 -17.49
C GLU A 166 3.79 4.92 -16.72
N LEU A 167 3.23 5.95 -17.36
CA LEU A 167 2.80 7.18 -16.69
C LEU A 167 1.71 6.88 -15.65
N ALA A 168 0.79 5.97 -15.94
CA ALA A 168 -0.27 5.55 -15.03
C ALA A 168 0.29 4.85 -13.78
N LYS A 169 1.30 3.98 -13.92
CA LYS A 169 2.00 3.37 -12.77
C LYS A 169 2.60 4.40 -11.82
N HIS A 170 2.93 5.59 -12.33
CA HIS A 170 3.53 6.67 -11.56
C HIS A 170 2.53 7.77 -11.19
N GLY A 171 1.22 7.56 -11.40
CA GLY A 171 0.19 8.53 -11.06
C GLY A 171 0.22 9.79 -11.93
N LEU A 172 0.86 9.75 -13.11
CA LEU A 172 0.95 10.86 -14.07
C LEU A 172 -0.13 10.78 -15.16
N SER A 173 -1.17 9.97 -14.95
CA SER A 173 -2.24 9.68 -15.90
C SER A 173 -3.16 10.87 -16.20
N ASP A 174 -3.23 11.86 -15.29
CA ASP A 174 -4.16 12.99 -15.40
C ASP A 174 -3.70 14.07 -16.40
N ALA A 175 -2.45 14.00 -16.85
CA ALA A 175 -1.99 14.85 -17.92
C ALA A 175 -2.66 14.40 -19.22
N ILE A 176 -3.46 15.29 -19.84
CA ILE A 176 -3.93 15.14 -21.22
C ILE A 176 -2.75 14.63 -22.06
N MET A 177 -2.84 13.38 -22.52
CA MET A 177 -1.72 12.74 -23.17
C MET A 177 -1.35 13.56 -24.40
N PRO A 178 -0.09 14.03 -24.51
CA PRO A 178 0.26 14.83 -25.64
C PRO A 178 0.14 14.00 -26.91
N GLN A 179 -0.77 14.41 -27.80
CA GLN A 179 -0.96 13.78 -29.11
C GLN A 179 0.27 14.03 -30.01
N GLU A 180 0.97 15.15 -29.77
CA GLU A 180 2.17 15.53 -30.48
C GLU A 180 3.37 14.64 -30.13
N PRO A 181 4.09 14.06 -31.12
CA PRO A 181 5.25 13.21 -30.88
C PRO A 181 6.32 13.85 -29.98
N GLN A 182 6.55 15.16 -30.15
CA GLN A 182 7.51 15.94 -29.36
C GLN A 182 7.21 15.84 -27.85
N ALA A 183 5.95 16.00 -27.47
CA ALA A 183 5.55 16.03 -26.07
C ALA A 183 5.46 14.63 -25.46
N GLN A 184 5.35 13.58 -26.27
CA GLN A 184 5.56 12.19 -25.82
C GLN A 184 7.03 11.92 -25.48
N VAL A 185 7.97 12.43 -26.29
CA VAL A 185 9.41 12.35 -26.00
C VAL A 185 9.72 13.09 -24.69
N GLU A 186 9.25 14.33 -24.54
CA GLU A 186 9.42 15.11 -23.30
C GLU A 186 8.81 14.40 -22.08
N ALA A 187 7.63 13.79 -22.20
CA ALA A 187 7.00 13.05 -21.11
C ALA A 187 7.84 11.82 -20.71
N ARG A 188 8.41 11.10 -21.69
CA ARG A 188 9.26 9.94 -21.46
C ARG A 188 10.60 10.34 -20.83
N GLU A 189 11.24 11.40 -21.32
CA GLU A 189 12.48 11.94 -20.74
C GLU A 189 12.25 12.37 -19.29
N ARG A 190 11.15 13.08 -19.02
CA ARG A 190 10.77 13.49 -17.66
C ARG A 190 10.52 12.28 -16.76
N LEU A 191 9.86 11.24 -17.27
CA LEU A 191 9.65 10.01 -16.50
C LEU A 191 10.96 9.31 -16.17
N GLN A 192 11.86 9.19 -17.14
CA GLN A 192 13.19 8.61 -16.95
C GLN A 192 14.00 9.41 -15.93
N GLU A 193 13.95 10.74 -16.00
CA GLU A 193 14.58 11.61 -15.02
C GLU A 193 14.02 11.36 -13.61
N LEU A 194 12.69 11.33 -13.44
CA LEU A 194 12.05 11.04 -12.16
C LEU A 194 12.45 9.66 -11.61
N GLN A 195 12.48 8.63 -12.46
CA GLN A 195 12.90 7.28 -12.08
C GLN A 195 14.37 7.25 -11.67
N GLN A 196 15.26 7.90 -12.43
CA GLN A 196 16.67 8.00 -12.11
C GLN A 196 16.89 8.73 -10.78
N ARG A 197 16.14 9.81 -10.53
CA ARG A 197 16.22 10.57 -9.28
C ARG A 197 15.74 9.74 -8.09
N TRP A 198 14.65 8.99 -8.25
CA TRP A 198 14.19 8.05 -7.23
C TRP A 198 15.21 6.94 -6.95
N GLN A 199 15.86 6.39 -7.98
CA GLN A 199 16.87 5.33 -7.81
C GLN A 199 18.15 5.84 -7.15
N THR A 200 18.55 7.08 -7.46
CA THR A 200 19.80 7.67 -6.96
C THR A 200 19.62 8.44 -5.65
N LEU A 201 18.38 8.75 -5.27
CA LEU A 201 18.02 9.64 -4.17
C LEU A 201 18.80 10.97 -4.21
N LYS A 202 19.14 11.44 -5.42
CA LYS A 202 19.81 12.74 -5.63
C LYS A 202 18.78 13.85 -5.58
N TRP A 203 18.64 14.45 -4.39
CA TRP A 203 17.84 15.64 -4.16
C TRP A 203 18.39 16.83 -4.96
N THR A 204 17.51 17.62 -5.58
CA THR A 204 17.91 18.87 -6.27
C THR A 204 17.96 20.06 -5.33
N SER A 205 17.13 20.00 -4.30
CA SER A 205 17.01 20.98 -3.24
C SER A 205 16.54 20.25 -1.98
N GLU A 206 16.89 20.80 -0.83
CA GLU A 206 16.38 20.39 0.46
C GLU A 206 15.85 21.65 1.13
N GLU A 207 14.62 21.56 1.62
CA GLU A 207 13.95 22.65 2.31
C GLU A 207 13.36 22.12 3.60
N THR A 208 13.49 22.92 4.66
CA THR A 208 12.99 22.57 5.99
C THR A 208 11.84 23.50 6.33
N TYR A 209 10.73 22.89 6.74
CA TYR A 209 9.52 23.59 7.13
C TYR A 209 9.20 23.31 8.59
N ASP A 210 9.15 24.38 9.40
CA ASP A 210 8.77 24.29 10.79
C ASP A 210 7.24 24.30 10.90
N ILE A 211 6.66 23.20 11.36
CA ILE A 211 5.22 23.05 11.53
C ILE A 211 4.87 23.17 13.01
N GLU A 212 4.31 24.31 13.40
CA GLU A 212 3.98 24.64 14.79
C GLU A 212 2.86 23.76 15.38
N GLY A 213 2.83 23.64 16.71
CA GLY A 213 1.78 22.95 17.46
C GLY A 213 2.08 21.47 17.75
N GLY A 214 1.19 20.84 18.52
CA GLY A 214 1.30 19.42 18.87
C GLY A 214 1.31 18.50 17.64
N CYS A 215 1.84 17.30 17.82
CA CYS A 215 1.81 16.24 16.83
C CYS A 215 1.70 14.89 17.57
N GLY A 216 0.50 14.33 17.61
CA GLY A 216 0.23 12.98 18.12
C GLY A 216 0.38 11.93 17.04
N ALA A 217 -0.09 12.21 15.82
CA ALA A 217 0.11 11.38 14.64
C ALA A 217 0.27 12.24 13.39
N TYR A 218 1.00 11.72 12.40
CA TYR A 218 1.15 12.36 11.09
C TYR A 218 1.16 11.32 9.96
N GLU A 219 0.80 11.76 8.76
CA GLU A 219 0.83 10.98 7.53
C GLU A 219 1.35 11.83 6.37
N LEU A 220 2.12 11.21 5.49
CA LEU A 220 2.61 11.76 4.23
C LEU A 220 2.06 10.90 3.10
N ALA A 221 1.07 11.40 2.36
CA ALA A 221 0.41 10.64 1.30
C ALA A 221 0.01 11.57 0.14
N GLY A 222 0.23 11.14 -1.10
CA GLY A 222 -0.27 11.85 -2.29
C GLY A 222 0.14 13.32 -2.41
N GLY A 223 1.33 13.70 -1.91
CA GLY A 223 1.78 15.10 -1.89
C GLY A 223 1.14 15.95 -0.79
N MET A 224 0.50 15.30 0.19
CA MET A 224 -0.10 15.93 1.37
C MET A 224 0.68 15.56 2.62
N PHE A 225 0.84 16.51 3.52
CA PHE A 225 1.24 16.28 4.91
C PHE A 225 0.03 16.56 5.80
N ILE A 226 -0.33 15.58 6.61
CA ILE A 226 -1.45 15.70 7.56
C ILE A 226 -0.89 15.39 8.93
N LYS A 227 -1.22 16.21 9.93
CA LYS A 227 -0.97 15.87 11.33
C LYS A 227 -2.19 16.13 12.18
N ILE A 228 -2.27 15.41 13.29
CA ILE A 228 -3.25 15.64 14.34
C ILE A 228 -2.58 15.60 15.71
N ASP A 229 -3.05 16.43 16.64
CA ASP A 229 -2.64 16.36 18.04
C ASP A 229 -3.64 15.60 18.93
N GLY A 230 -3.31 15.46 20.23
CA GLY A 230 -4.17 14.76 21.19
C GLY A 230 -5.45 15.49 21.57
N GLU A 231 -5.61 16.75 21.14
CA GLU A 231 -6.82 17.55 21.36
C GLU A 231 -7.78 17.50 20.16
N GLY A 232 -7.38 16.82 19.08
CA GLY A 232 -8.16 16.73 17.85
C GLY A 232 -7.96 17.92 16.91
N ASN A 233 -6.92 18.74 17.11
CA ASN A 233 -6.54 19.75 16.14
C ASN A 233 -5.84 19.06 14.97
N ILE A 234 -6.39 19.23 13.78
CA ILE A 234 -5.84 18.70 12.54
C ILE A 234 -5.25 19.83 11.71
N PHE A 235 -4.10 19.53 11.11
CA PHE A 235 -3.40 20.41 10.20
C PHE A 235 -3.09 19.67 8.90
N VAL A 236 -3.56 20.22 7.78
CA VAL A 236 -3.43 19.64 6.43
C VAL A 236 -2.67 20.63 5.56
N LEU A 237 -1.52 20.17 5.05
CA LEU A 237 -0.70 20.89 4.08
C LEU A 237 -0.64 20.12 2.76
N GLN A 238 -0.73 20.86 1.66
CA GLN A 238 -0.22 20.40 0.37
C GLN A 238 1.27 20.71 0.30
N LEU A 239 2.09 19.69 0.04
CA LEU A 239 3.53 19.81 -0.04
C LEU A 239 3.96 20.54 -1.32
N PRO A 240 5.12 21.21 -1.30
CA PRO A 240 5.68 21.83 -2.49
C PRO A 240 5.85 20.81 -3.62
N THR A 241 5.67 21.27 -4.84
CA THR A 241 6.01 20.53 -6.05
C THR A 241 7.05 21.31 -6.86
N TYR A 242 7.66 20.68 -7.85
CA TYR A 242 8.57 21.39 -8.76
C TYR A 242 7.92 22.59 -9.46
N ARG A 243 6.59 22.56 -9.68
CA ARG A 243 5.85 23.66 -10.33
C ARG A 243 5.35 24.71 -9.35
N ASP A 244 5.21 24.34 -8.09
CA ASP A 244 4.70 25.19 -7.03
C ASP A 244 5.58 24.98 -5.79
N PRO A 245 6.68 25.74 -5.66
CA PRO A 245 7.73 25.48 -4.67
C PRO A 245 7.33 25.92 -3.25
N VAL A 246 6.08 26.32 -3.04
CA VAL A 246 5.58 26.76 -1.73
C VAL A 246 4.51 25.79 -1.28
N TYR A 247 4.59 25.35 -0.02
CA TYR A 247 3.50 24.53 0.54
C TYR A 247 2.25 25.39 0.70
N LYS A 248 1.10 24.75 0.63
CA LYS A 248 -0.18 25.42 0.81
C LYS A 248 -0.91 24.82 2.00
N GLU A 249 -1.25 25.66 2.98
CA GLU A 249 -2.16 25.27 4.04
C GLU A 249 -3.56 25.08 3.46
N ILE A 250 -4.10 23.88 3.60
CA ILE A 250 -5.45 23.54 3.17
C ILE A 250 -6.44 23.72 4.31
N THR A 251 -6.06 23.29 5.53
CA THR A 251 -6.91 23.42 6.72
C THR A 251 -6.10 23.33 8.00
N ASN A 252 -6.50 24.14 8.98
CA ASN A 252 -6.08 24.09 10.37
C ASN A 252 -7.28 24.32 11.27
N ARG A 253 -7.80 23.26 11.92
CA ARG A 253 -8.98 23.39 12.79
C ARG A 253 -9.09 22.25 13.80
N ASN A 254 -9.92 22.44 14.81
CA ASN A 254 -10.32 21.36 15.71
C ASN A 254 -11.44 20.53 15.08
N LEU A 255 -11.34 19.20 15.13
CA LEU A 255 -12.34 18.28 14.58
C LEU A 255 -13.58 18.12 15.47
N GLY A 256 -13.52 18.51 16.74
CA GLY A 256 -14.55 18.23 17.74
C GLY A 256 -14.57 16.77 18.21
N ILE A 257 -13.68 15.93 17.66
CA ILE A 257 -13.45 14.54 18.05
C ILE A 257 -11.97 14.34 18.38
N LYS A 258 -11.65 13.32 19.17
CA LYS A 258 -10.26 12.97 19.54
C LYS A 258 -9.89 11.61 18.95
N PRO A 259 -9.60 11.54 17.64
CA PRO A 259 -9.33 10.27 17.01
C PRO A 259 -7.97 9.74 17.49
N CYS A 260 -7.90 8.42 17.72
CA CYS A 260 -6.67 7.74 18.11
C CYS A 260 -5.75 7.44 16.91
N GLY A 261 -6.23 7.68 15.68
CA GLY A 261 -5.46 7.54 14.45
C GLY A 261 -6.27 7.96 13.23
N PHE A 262 -5.60 8.05 12.08
CA PHE A 262 -6.23 8.34 10.80
C PHE A 262 -5.44 7.71 9.64
N THR A 263 -6.07 7.68 8.48
CA THR A 263 -5.41 7.38 7.19
C THR A 263 -6.11 8.16 6.08
N SER A 264 -5.42 8.44 4.98
CA SER A 264 -5.94 9.25 3.89
C SER A 264 -5.69 8.63 2.52
N ASP A 265 -6.59 8.95 1.58
CA ASP A 265 -6.41 8.71 0.15
C ASP A 265 -6.73 10.03 -0.59
N PRO A 266 -5.72 10.89 -0.81
CA PRO A 266 -5.91 12.16 -1.49
C PRO A 266 -6.47 12.03 -2.92
N SER A 267 -6.29 10.88 -3.59
CA SER A 267 -6.80 10.66 -4.95
C SER A 267 -8.33 10.62 -5.01
N GLN A 268 -8.97 10.33 -3.88
CA GLN A 268 -10.42 10.28 -3.72
C GLN A 268 -10.94 11.43 -2.85
N ASP A 269 -10.11 12.44 -2.53
CA ASP A 269 -10.43 13.47 -1.52
C ASP A 269 -10.88 12.84 -0.19
N LEU A 270 -10.27 11.73 0.22
CA LEU A 270 -10.74 10.94 1.36
C LEU A 270 -9.78 11.00 2.55
N ILE A 271 -10.33 11.25 3.73
CA ILE A 271 -9.65 11.04 5.01
C ILE A 271 -10.56 10.25 5.95
N VAL A 272 -9.98 9.29 6.65
CA VAL A 272 -10.68 8.38 7.54
C VAL A 272 -10.08 8.52 8.94
N PHE A 273 -10.90 8.97 9.90
CA PHE A 273 -10.51 9.06 11.31
C PHE A 273 -11.01 7.85 12.07
N THR A 274 -10.22 7.41 13.04
CA THR A 274 -10.54 6.26 13.87
C THR A 274 -10.64 6.69 15.32
N GLU A 275 -11.79 6.42 15.93
CA GLU A 275 -12.08 6.72 17.33
C GLU A 275 -12.47 5.43 18.02
N ILE A 276 -11.63 4.95 18.93
CA ILE A 276 -11.89 3.72 19.68
C ILE A 276 -11.84 4.02 21.16
N SER A 277 -12.89 3.64 21.86
CA SER A 277 -13.00 3.57 23.30
C SER A 277 -13.21 2.13 23.76
N SER A 278 -13.29 1.94 25.08
CA SER A 278 -13.65 0.67 25.71
C SER A 278 -15.01 0.13 25.26
N GLU A 279 -15.95 1.01 24.92
CA GLU A 279 -17.35 0.66 24.66
C GLU A 279 -17.72 0.76 23.18
N ARG A 280 -17.00 1.58 22.42
CA ARG A 280 -17.37 1.91 21.05
C ARG A 280 -16.16 2.08 20.15
N GLY A 281 -16.30 1.64 18.91
CA GLY A 281 -15.34 1.93 17.85
C GLY A 281 -16.09 2.54 16.71
N GLU A 282 -15.68 3.73 16.30
CA GLU A 282 -16.23 4.45 15.17
C GLU A 282 -15.12 4.80 14.19
N ILE A 283 -15.47 4.70 12.91
CA ILE A 283 -14.65 5.19 11.81
C ILE A 283 -15.42 6.31 11.14
N TRP A 284 -14.82 7.48 11.04
CA TRP A 284 -15.42 8.68 10.45
C TRP A 284 -14.85 8.90 9.05
N VAL A 285 -15.73 9.02 8.06
CA VAL A 285 -15.38 9.12 6.61
C VAL A 285 -15.61 10.53 6.11
N TYR A 286 -14.52 11.27 5.88
CA TYR A 286 -14.54 12.72 5.65
C TYR A 286 -13.87 13.10 4.32
N SER A 287 -14.23 14.25 3.76
CA SER A 287 -13.52 14.88 2.66
C SER A 287 -12.18 15.42 3.15
N LEU A 288 -11.06 15.20 2.46
CA LEU A 288 -9.75 15.69 2.89
C LEU A 288 -9.68 17.23 2.86
N HIS A 289 -10.19 17.88 1.81
CA HIS A 289 -10.09 19.34 1.67
C HIS A 289 -11.09 20.12 2.55
N GLY A 290 -12.32 19.62 2.68
CA GLY A 290 -13.36 20.31 3.45
C GLY A 290 -13.46 19.87 4.91
N LEU A 291 -12.88 18.71 5.23
CA LEU A 291 -13.10 17.98 6.49
C LEU A 291 -14.59 17.88 6.86
N ASN A 292 -15.48 17.76 5.88
CA ASN A 292 -16.89 17.50 6.11
C ASN A 292 -17.17 16.01 5.85
N PRO A 293 -18.33 15.47 6.26
CA PRO A 293 -18.79 14.17 5.79
C PRO A 293 -18.56 13.98 4.30
N HIS A 294 -17.87 12.89 3.93
CA HIS A 294 -17.50 12.67 2.53
C HIS A 294 -18.77 12.52 1.68
N PRO A 295 -18.94 13.27 0.57
CA PRO A 295 -20.20 13.31 -0.19
C PRO A 295 -20.57 11.95 -0.81
N GLU A 296 -19.57 11.13 -1.16
CA GLU A 296 -19.78 9.78 -1.70
C GLU A 296 -20.02 8.70 -0.63
N ALA A 297 -19.86 9.01 0.65
CA ALA A 297 -20.09 8.05 1.72
C ALA A 297 -21.59 7.99 2.06
N ALA A 298 -22.19 6.80 1.93
CA ALA A 298 -23.59 6.59 2.32
C ALA A 298 -23.83 6.87 3.82
N LYS A 299 -22.79 6.73 4.65
CA LYS A 299 -22.81 7.06 6.07
C LYS A 299 -21.51 7.76 6.46
N PRO A 300 -21.57 8.85 7.23
CA PRO A 300 -20.36 9.54 7.71
C PRO A 300 -19.60 8.73 8.76
N ASN A 301 -20.28 7.82 9.45
CA ASN A 301 -19.69 6.97 10.49
C ASN A 301 -19.98 5.48 10.25
N LEU A 302 -18.94 4.67 10.40
CA LEU A 302 -18.99 3.21 10.32
C LEU A 302 -18.70 2.63 11.70
N GLN A 303 -19.66 1.89 12.24
CA GLN A 303 -19.55 1.28 13.56
C GLN A 303 -18.66 0.04 13.47
N VAL A 304 -17.61 0.00 14.28
CA VAL A 304 -16.81 -1.20 14.53
C VAL A 304 -17.63 -2.08 15.47
N PRO A 305 -18.10 -3.25 15.03
CA PRO A 305 -18.82 -4.13 15.92
C PRO A 305 -17.88 -4.55 17.03
N PHE A 306 -18.19 -4.19 18.27
CA PHE A 306 -17.59 -4.74 19.47
C PHE A 306 -18.63 -5.63 20.16
N SER A 307 -18.17 -6.78 20.66
CA SER A 307 -18.97 -7.65 21.52
C SER A 307 -18.05 -8.06 22.65
N TYR A 308 -18.21 -7.43 23.80
CA TYR A 308 -17.50 -7.80 25.01
C TYR A 308 -18.51 -8.52 25.89
N ASP A 309 -18.37 -9.83 26.01
CA ASP A 309 -19.20 -10.66 26.90
C ASP A 309 -18.70 -10.59 28.37
N SER A 310 -17.57 -9.92 28.61
CA SER A 310 -16.91 -9.85 29.92
C SER A 310 -17.06 -8.50 30.60
N SER A 311 -17.14 -8.51 31.93
CA SER A 311 -17.04 -7.32 32.78
C SER A 311 -15.67 -6.65 32.74
N GLU A 312 -14.64 -7.32 32.22
CA GLU A 312 -13.31 -6.74 32.03
C GLU A 312 -13.25 -5.97 30.72
N VAL A 313 -12.89 -4.68 30.81
CA VAL A 313 -12.65 -3.80 29.68
C VAL A 313 -11.30 -4.15 29.05
N PRO A 314 -11.24 -4.66 27.81
CA PRO A 314 -9.97 -5.04 27.21
C PRO A 314 -9.13 -3.81 26.92
N GLU A 315 -7.89 -3.81 27.38
CA GLU A 315 -6.92 -2.75 27.09
C GLU A 315 -6.58 -2.76 25.60
N LEU A 316 -6.69 -1.60 24.95
CA LEU A 316 -6.39 -1.42 23.54
C LEU A 316 -4.87 -1.43 23.32
N LYS A 317 -4.36 -2.44 22.61
CA LYS A 317 -2.91 -2.58 22.34
C LYS A 317 -2.49 -1.97 21.02
N ARG A 318 -3.31 -2.12 19.98
CA ARG A 318 -3.00 -1.59 18.65
C ARG A 318 -4.26 -1.35 17.82
N VAL A 319 -4.26 -0.24 17.10
CA VAL A 319 -5.25 0.08 16.08
C VAL A 319 -4.51 0.45 14.80
N THR A 320 -4.96 -0.07 13.66
CA THR A 320 -4.44 0.32 12.35
C THR A 320 -5.59 0.42 11.37
N THR A 321 -5.61 1.48 10.59
CA THR A 321 -6.63 1.73 9.55
C THR A 321 -5.92 1.87 8.21
N GLN A 322 -6.53 1.33 7.14
CA GLN A 322 -5.97 1.37 5.78
C GLN A 322 -7.10 1.59 4.76
N ILE A 323 -6.81 2.31 3.69
CA ILE A 323 -7.70 2.54 2.55
C ILE A 323 -7.16 1.78 1.32
N ALA A 324 -8.06 1.14 0.59
CA ALA A 324 -7.77 0.50 -0.70
C ALA A 324 -8.96 0.72 -1.66
N GLY A 325 -8.91 1.77 -2.47
CA GLY A 325 -9.99 2.15 -3.37
C GLY A 325 -11.29 2.41 -2.60
N ASN A 326 -12.35 1.65 -2.90
CA ASN A 326 -13.65 1.79 -2.23
C ASN A 326 -13.73 1.08 -0.87
N VAL A 327 -12.61 0.54 -0.37
CA VAL A 327 -12.56 -0.27 0.84
C VAL A 327 -11.77 0.44 1.94
N VAL A 328 -12.33 0.43 3.15
CA VAL A 328 -11.63 0.81 4.39
C VAL A 328 -11.54 -0.43 5.26
N ALA A 329 -10.36 -0.68 5.81
CA ALA A 329 -10.13 -1.76 6.76
C ALA A 329 -9.62 -1.20 8.09
N ILE A 330 -10.12 -1.74 9.19
CA ILE A 330 -9.59 -1.51 10.53
C ILE A 330 -9.13 -2.83 11.14
N PHE A 331 -7.93 -2.82 11.71
CA PHE A 331 -7.41 -3.88 12.54
C PHE A 331 -7.30 -3.37 13.98
N VAL A 332 -8.05 -4.00 14.88
CA VAL A 332 -8.06 -3.69 16.31
C VAL A 332 -7.49 -4.89 17.06
N CYS A 333 -6.49 -4.64 17.88
CA CYS A 333 -5.86 -5.63 18.75
C CYS A 333 -5.99 -5.16 20.20
N THR A 334 -6.62 -5.98 21.03
CA THR A 334 -6.74 -5.79 22.47
C THR A 334 -5.90 -6.85 23.19
N THR A 335 -5.83 -6.78 24.52
CA THR A 335 -5.21 -7.85 25.33
C THR A 335 -5.84 -9.22 25.11
N MET A 336 -7.15 -9.26 24.81
CA MET A 336 -7.93 -10.49 24.76
C MET A 336 -8.19 -11.01 23.35
N SER A 337 -8.18 -10.16 22.33
CA SER A 337 -8.57 -10.57 20.97
C SER A 337 -7.99 -9.69 19.88
N SER A 338 -8.02 -10.18 18.64
CA SER A 338 -7.76 -9.36 17.46
C SER A 338 -8.94 -9.42 16.49
N ARG A 339 -9.29 -8.27 15.91
CA ARG A 339 -10.43 -8.11 15.00
C ARG A 339 -10.03 -7.31 13.77
N LEU A 340 -10.30 -7.88 12.59
CA LEU A 340 -10.22 -7.18 11.31
C LEU A 340 -11.64 -6.97 10.79
N VAL A 341 -11.98 -5.73 10.49
CA VAL A 341 -13.28 -5.39 9.89
C VAL A 341 -13.02 -4.58 8.63
N VAL A 342 -13.73 -4.93 7.56
CA VAL A 342 -13.54 -4.36 6.24
C VAL A 342 -14.89 -3.89 5.73
N TRP A 343 -14.98 -2.62 5.32
CA TRP A 343 -16.18 -2.01 4.75
C TRP A 343 -15.92 -1.54 3.34
N ASN A 344 -16.97 -1.53 2.54
CA ASN A 344 -17.06 -0.63 1.40
C ASN A 344 -17.57 0.73 1.92
N TRP A 345 -16.70 1.73 2.01
CA TRP A 345 -17.01 2.99 2.69
C TRP A 345 -18.06 3.83 1.94
N LYS A 346 -18.13 3.71 0.62
CA LYS A 346 -19.16 4.38 -0.21
C LYS A 346 -20.56 3.85 0.11
N THR A 347 -20.70 2.54 0.30
CA THR A 347 -22.01 1.91 0.58
C THR A 347 -22.30 1.74 2.07
N GLY A 348 -21.29 1.89 2.93
CA GLY A 348 -21.36 1.61 4.37
C GLY A 348 -21.56 0.12 4.72
N LYS A 349 -21.45 -0.79 3.74
CA LYS A 349 -21.66 -2.23 3.96
C LYS A 349 -20.36 -2.92 4.39
N VAL A 350 -20.47 -3.79 5.38
CA VAL A 350 -19.37 -4.70 5.78
C VAL A 350 -19.13 -5.69 4.65
N VAL A 351 -17.89 -5.76 4.17
CA VAL A 351 -17.42 -6.70 3.15
C VAL A 351 -16.87 -7.97 3.80
N GLY A 352 -16.25 -7.84 4.98
CA GLY A 352 -15.71 -8.98 5.71
C GLY A 352 -15.38 -8.65 7.16
N VAL A 353 -15.46 -9.68 8.00
CA VAL A 353 -15.06 -9.63 9.41
C VAL A 353 -14.23 -10.86 9.73
N ARG A 354 -13.12 -10.70 10.44
CA ARG A 354 -12.30 -11.80 10.93
C ARG A 354 -11.93 -11.59 12.38
N PHE A 355 -12.07 -12.65 13.17
CA PHE A 355 -11.73 -12.70 14.59
C PHE A 355 -10.57 -13.68 14.77
N ARG A 356 -9.67 -13.38 15.71
CA ARG A 356 -8.63 -14.30 16.16
C ARG A 356 -8.54 -14.30 17.67
#